data_AF-A0A8W8L746-F1
#
_entry.id   AF-A0A8W8L746-F1
#
_cell.length_a   1.000
_cell.length_b   1.000
_cell.length_c   1.000
_cell.angle_alpha   90.00
_cell.angle_beta   90.00
_cell.angle_gamma   90.00
#
_symmetry.space_group_name_H-M   'P 1'
#
loop_
_entity.id
_entity.type
_entity.pdbx_description
1 polymer ?
#
loop_
_entity_poly.entity_id
_entity_poly.type
_entity_poly.pdbx_seq_one_letter_code
_entity_poly.pdbx_strand_id
1 'polypeptide(L)' 'PDRGESDRYTVRFFLKHNFLEQAFDMLADEGFKMVGSCGSGTNNAGEVKAGMDTEEARWQHYNEFIFERR' A
#
# COMPACT_ATOMS: atom_id res chain seq x y z
N PRO A 1 3.67 -18.56 -1.27
CA PRO A 1 5.07 -18.77 -0.84
C PRO A 1 5.11 -19.12 0.65
N ASP A 2 5.88 -20.13 1.02
CA ASP A 2 6.03 -20.61 2.39
C ASP A 2 6.71 -19.52 3.25
N ARG A 3 6.07 -19.08 4.34
CA ARG A 3 6.49 -17.88 5.09
C ARG A 3 7.15 -18.19 6.43
N GLY A 4 7.42 -19.46 6.74
CA GLY A 4 7.84 -19.85 8.09
C GLY A 4 6.77 -19.54 9.14
N GLU A 5 7.13 -19.53 10.42
CA GLU A 5 6.21 -19.34 11.55
C GLU A 5 5.33 -18.08 11.44
N SER A 6 4.11 -18.17 11.99
CA SER A 6 2.97 -17.25 11.84
C SER A 6 3.18 -15.82 12.35
N ASP A 7 4.27 -15.56 13.08
CA ASP A 7 4.41 -14.34 13.90
C ASP A 7 5.32 -13.29 13.26
N ARG A 8 5.48 -13.31 11.93
CA ARG A 8 6.40 -12.41 11.21
C ARG A 8 5.68 -11.36 10.37
N TYR A 9 6.18 -10.13 10.45
CA TYR A 9 5.72 -9.01 9.64
C TYR A 9 6.04 -9.19 8.15
N THR A 10 5.21 -8.59 7.29
CA THR A 10 5.33 -8.65 5.82
C THR A 10 4.85 -7.37 5.15
N VAL A 11 5.50 -7.01 4.04
CA VAL A 11 5.10 -5.93 3.13
C VAL A 11 4.74 -6.42 1.72
N ARG A 12 4.59 -7.74 1.51
CA ARG A 12 4.43 -8.36 0.18
C ARG A 12 3.05 -8.98 -0.08
N PHE A 13 2.05 -8.71 0.75
CA PHE A 13 0.68 -9.14 0.47
C PHE A 13 -0.07 -8.06 -0.32
N PHE A 14 -1.08 -8.50 -1.06
CA PHE A 14 -1.98 -7.64 -1.83
C PHE A 14 -3.38 -8.25 -1.81
N LEU A 15 -4.40 -7.41 -2.01
CA LEU A 15 -5.79 -7.84 -2.09
C LEU A 15 -6.13 -8.30 -3.49
N LYS A 16 -7.08 -9.25 -3.60
CA LYS A 16 -7.56 -9.74 -4.89
C LYS A 16 -8.57 -8.79 -5.56
N HIS A 17 -9.26 -7.98 -4.77
CA HIS A 17 -10.17 -6.94 -5.26
C HIS A 17 -9.47 -5.58 -5.27
N ASN A 18 -10.01 -4.64 -6.03
CA ASN A 18 -9.43 -3.31 -6.23
C ASN A 18 -10.28 -2.17 -5.62
N PHE A 19 -11.25 -2.50 -4.76
CA PHE A 19 -12.09 -1.51 -4.05
C PHE A 19 -11.51 -1.22 -2.66
N LEU A 20 -11.13 0.04 -2.40
CA LEU A 20 -10.51 0.45 -1.14
C LEU A 20 -11.53 0.45 0.01
N GLU A 21 -12.72 0.97 -0.23
CA GLU A 21 -13.81 1.04 0.74
C GLU A 21 -14.17 -0.35 1.25
N GLN A 22 -14.19 -1.35 0.36
CA GLN A 22 -14.40 -2.75 0.75
C GLN A 22 -13.31 -3.23 1.72
N ALA A 23 -12.03 -2.88 1.49
CA ALA A 23 -10.95 -3.26 2.40
C ALA A 23 -11.10 -2.57 3.77
N PHE A 24 -11.56 -1.32 3.77
CA PHE A 24 -11.78 -0.54 4.98
C PHE A 24 -12.94 -1.09 5.80
N ASP A 25 -14.05 -1.44 5.15
CA ASP A 25 -15.21 -2.07 5.78
C ASP A 25 -14.80 -3.41 6.43
N MET A 26 -14.06 -4.26 5.71
CA MET A 26 -13.57 -5.54 6.24
C MET A 26 -12.64 -5.37 7.46
N LEU A 27 -11.80 -4.34 7.46
CA LEU A 27 -10.94 -4.03 8.61
C LEU A 27 -11.75 -3.50 9.80
N ALA A 28 -12.77 -2.67 9.54
CA ALA A 28 -13.65 -2.13 10.57
C ALA A 28 -14.48 -3.23 11.24
N ASP A 29 -15.02 -4.17 10.46
CA ASP A 29 -15.76 -5.35 10.94
C ASP A 29 -14.90 -6.22 11.88
N GLU A 30 -13.59 -6.31 11.62
CA GLU A 30 -12.61 -7.03 12.44
C GLU A 30 -12.06 -6.20 13.62
N GLY A 31 -12.62 -5.01 13.86
CA GLY A 31 -12.32 -4.14 15.01
C GLY A 31 -11.09 -3.24 14.85
N PHE A 32 -10.54 -3.11 13.64
CA PHE A 32 -9.48 -2.14 13.38
C PHE A 32 -10.04 -0.73 13.19
N LYS A 33 -9.25 0.28 13.56
CA LYS A 33 -9.56 1.71 13.36
C LYS A 33 -8.48 2.35 12.52
N MET A 34 -8.87 3.19 11.57
CA MET A 34 -7.92 4.02 10.82
C MET A 34 -7.37 5.10 11.74
N VAL A 35 -6.04 5.13 11.91
CA VAL A 35 -5.34 6.05 12.82
C VAL A 35 -4.49 7.09 12.09
N GLY A 36 -4.30 6.92 10.78
CA GLY A 36 -3.59 7.89 9.95
C GLY A 36 -3.62 7.52 8.47
N SER A 37 -3.29 8.50 7.64
CA SER A 37 -3.08 8.33 6.21
C SER A 37 -1.98 9.26 5.72
N CYS A 38 -1.31 8.87 4.64
CA CYS A 38 -0.31 9.70 3.98
C CYS A 38 -0.39 9.46 2.47
N GLY A 39 -0.19 10.53 1.70
CA GLY A 39 -0.03 10.47 0.25
C GLY A 39 1.35 10.99 -0.11
N SER A 40 2.13 10.20 -0.83
CA SER A 40 3.43 10.61 -1.37
C SER A 40 3.45 10.49 -2.88
N GLY A 41 4.22 11.37 -3.54
CA GLY A 41 4.70 11.07 -4.89
C GLY A 41 5.79 10.01 -4.82
N THR A 42 5.85 9.12 -5.80
CA THR A 42 6.99 8.20 -5.99
C THR A 42 7.90 8.65 -7.13
N ASN A 43 7.81 9.93 -7.48
CA ASN A 43 8.67 10.58 -8.46
C ASN A 43 10.14 10.37 -8.05
N ASN A 44 10.85 9.56 -8.86
CA ASN A 44 12.28 9.38 -8.74
C ASN A 44 12.96 10.75 -8.86
N ALA A 45 13.64 11.18 -7.80
CA ALA A 45 14.63 12.27 -7.88
C ALA A 45 15.95 11.81 -8.53
N GLY A 46 15.93 10.77 -9.38
CA GLY A 46 17.10 10.11 -9.94
C GLY A 46 16.84 9.52 -11.33
N GLU A 47 17.93 9.26 -12.07
CA GLU A 47 17.95 8.87 -13.48
C GLU A 47 16.90 7.79 -13.82
N VAL A 48 16.01 8.15 -14.74
CA VAL A 48 14.97 7.25 -15.25
C VAL A 48 15.67 6.08 -15.95
N LYS A 49 15.32 4.84 -15.57
CA LYS A 49 15.84 3.63 -16.23
C LYS A 49 15.61 3.74 -17.73
N ALA A 50 16.62 3.38 -18.53
CA ALA A 50 16.53 3.41 -19.99
C ALA A 50 15.30 2.63 -20.48
N GLY A 51 14.37 3.33 -21.15
CA GLY A 51 13.14 2.76 -21.68
C GLY A 51 11.86 3.02 -20.86
N MET A 52 11.92 3.71 -19.71
CA MET A 52 10.72 4.24 -19.05
C MET A 52 10.41 5.64 -19.58
N ASP A 53 9.14 5.88 -19.93
CA ASP A 53 8.66 7.22 -20.29
C ASP A 53 8.77 8.14 -19.06
N THR A 54 9.60 9.18 -19.20
CA THR A 54 9.82 10.21 -18.19
C THR A 54 8.54 10.93 -17.79
N GLU A 55 7.50 10.92 -18.64
CA GLU A 55 6.24 11.61 -18.39
C GLU A 55 5.32 10.81 -17.46
N GLU A 56 5.21 9.49 -17.64
CA GLU A 56 4.39 8.61 -16.79
C GLU A 56 4.93 8.53 -15.36
N ALA A 57 6.26 8.59 -15.19
CA ALA A 57 6.90 8.60 -13.88
C ALA A 57 6.62 9.87 -13.05
N ARG A 58 6.17 10.97 -13.67
CA ARG A 58 5.83 12.22 -12.98
C ARG A 58 4.53 12.15 -12.20
N TRP A 59 3.65 11.20 -12.51
CA TRP A 59 2.29 11.14 -11.99
C TRP A 59 2.02 9.92 -11.11
N GLN A 60 3.07 9.24 -10.66
CA GLN A 60 2.92 8.11 -9.74
C GLN A 60 2.71 8.61 -8.31
N HIS A 61 1.55 8.28 -7.77
CA HIS A 61 1.14 8.57 -6.40
C HIS A 61 1.06 7.27 -5.60
N TYR A 62 1.51 7.32 -4.35
CA TYR A 62 1.41 6.23 -3.39
C TYR A 62 0.64 6.73 -2.17
N ASN A 63 -0.48 6.09 -1.87
CA ASN A 63 -1.29 6.38 -0.70
C ASN A 63 -1.20 5.22 0.29
N GLU A 64 -1.02 5.56 1.56
CA GLU A 64 -1.01 4.61 2.67
C GLU A 64 -2.09 4.96 3.69
N PHE A 65 -2.69 3.93 4.26
CA PHE A 65 -3.72 4.01 5.29
C PHE A 65 -3.34 3.08 6.43
N ILE A 66 -3.21 3.63 7.64
CA ILE A 66 -2.70 2.92 8.80
C ILE A 66 -3.87 2.53 9.69
N PHE A 67 -3.93 1.25 10.06
CA PHE A 67 -4.98 0.66 10.89
C PHE A 67 -4.40 0.06 12.16
N GLU A 68 -5.05 0.30 13.30
CA GLU A 68 -4.70 -0.26 14.62
C GLU A 68 -5.90 -1.03 15.19
N ARG A 69 -5.66 -2.18 15.83
CA ARG A 69 -6.62 -2.86 16.69
C ARG A 69 -6.02 -2.97 18.10
N ARG A 70 -6.75 -2.47 19.09
CA ARG A 70 -6.37 -2.52 20.51
C ARG A 70 -6.91 -3.76 21.20
#